data_AF-A0A914DP41-F1
#
_entry.id   AF-A0A914DP41-F1
#
_cell.length_a   1.000
_cell.length_b   1.000
_cell.length_c   1.000
_cell.angle_alpha   90.00
_cell.angle_beta   90.00
_cell.angle_gamma   90.00
#
_symmetry.space_group_name_H-M   'P 1'
#
loop_
_entity.id
_entity.type
_entity.pdbx_description
1 polymer ?
#
loop_
_entity_poly.entity_id
_entity_poly.type
_entity_poly.pdbx_seq_one_letter_code
_entity_poly.pdbx_strand_id
1 'polypeptide(L)' 'MFGGVERGTGRAFMKLVDRRDAATLLPIIEEFVRPNTTIMSDMWAAYGGIQVLQQGYQHLTVNHTQNFVDTQTGAHTQS' A
#
# COMPACT_ATOMS: atom_id res chain seq x y z
N MET A 1 3.42 4.51 13.22
CA MET A 1 4.14 3.45 12.50
C MET A 1 3.52 3.28 11.12
N PHE A 2 4.35 3.15 10.08
CA PHE A 2 3.97 2.80 8.73
C PHE A 2 4.94 1.74 8.20
N GLY A 3 4.46 0.82 7.37
CA GLY A 3 5.28 -0.28 6.89
C GLY A 3 4.57 -1.06 5.79
N GLY A 4 5.32 -1.96 5.17
CA GLY A 4 4.83 -2.84 4.12
C GLY A 4 5.64 -4.13 4.08
N VAL A 5 5.03 -5.18 3.55
CA VAL A 5 5.63 -6.51 3.40
C VAL A 5 5.53 -6.92 1.94
N GLU A 6 6.65 -7.34 1.36
CA GLU A 6 6.70 -7.95 0.04
C GLU A 6 6.18 -9.39 0.12
N ARG A 7 5.08 -9.66 -0.61
CA ARG A 7 4.52 -11.00 -0.70
C ARG A 7 5.52 -11.97 -1.35
N GLY A 8 5.60 -13.18 -0.82
CA GLY A 8 6.47 -14.25 -1.33
C GLY A 8 7.89 -14.24 -0.77
N THR A 9 8.50 -13.07 -0.54
CA THR A 9 9.84 -12.98 0.06
C THR A 9 9.80 -12.73 1.57
N GLY A 10 8.73 -12.11 2.08
CA GLY A 10 8.62 -11.68 3.46
C GLY A 10 9.49 -10.49 3.83
N ARG A 11 10.18 -9.86 2.85
CA ARG A 11 10.95 -8.64 3.09
C ARG A 11 10.01 -7.54 3.52
N ALA A 12 10.36 -6.85 4.59
CA ALA A 12 9.50 -5.82 5.18
C ALA A 12 10.28 -4.54 5.46
N PHE A 13 9.57 -3.42 5.47
CA PHE A 13 10.06 -2.16 6.02
C PHE A 13 9.10 -1.65 7.09
N MET A 14 9.64 -0.90 8.04
CA MET A 14 8.88 -0.27 9.11
C MET A 14 9.52 1.08 9.45
N LYS A 15 8.71 2.14 9.47
CA LYS A 15 9.13 3.52 9.72
C LYS A 15 8.21 4.16 10.77
N LEU A 16 8.81 4.79 11.76
CA LEU A 16 8.08 5.69 12.66
C LEU A 16 7.71 6.94 11.88
N VAL A 17 6.45 7.36 11.99
CA VAL A 17 5.90 8.53 11.31
C VAL A 17 5.05 9.31 12.30
N ASP A 18 5.22 10.63 12.31
CA ASP A 18 4.47 11.52 13.19
C ASP A 18 3.03 11.71 12.70
N ARG A 19 2.82 11.68 11.37
CA ARG A 19 1.50 11.75 10.74
C ARG A 19 1.30 10.62 9.73
N ARG A 20 0.03 10.26 9.51
CA ARG A 20 -0.38 9.17 8.60
C ARG A 20 -1.30 9.71 7.49
N ASP A 21 -0.83 10.74 6.80
CA ASP A 21 -1.49 11.36 5.66
C ASP A 21 -0.71 11.12 4.36
N ALA A 22 -1.33 11.43 3.23
CA ALA A 22 -0.74 11.23 1.91
C ALA A 22 0.61 11.96 1.74
N ALA A 23 0.74 13.18 2.25
CA ALA A 23 1.98 13.96 2.15
C ALA A 23 3.15 13.28 2.88
N THR A 24 2.86 12.50 3.92
CA THR A 24 3.86 11.73 4.66
C THR A 24 4.08 10.33 4.05
N LEU A 25 3.00 9.64 3.67
CA LEU A 25 3.08 8.23 3.29
C LEU A 25 3.51 8.00 1.83
N LEU A 26 3.07 8.83 0.89
CA LEU A 26 3.39 8.63 -0.54
C LEU A 26 4.91 8.66 -0.82
N PRO A 27 5.70 9.62 -0.28
CA PRO A 27 7.14 9.61 -0.47
C PRO A 27 7.83 8.38 0.15
N ILE A 28 7.30 7.86 1.25
CA ILE A 28 7.83 6.64 1.87
C ILE A 28 7.55 5.42 0.97
N ILE A 29 6.39 5.37 0.30
CA ILE A 29 6.11 4.32 -0.68
C ILE A 29 7.12 4.37 -1.82
N GLU A 30 7.40 5.55 -2.37
CA GLU A 30 8.40 5.73 -3.43
C GLU A 30 9.82 5.31 -3.00
N GLU A 31 10.17 5.57 -1.73
CA GLU A 31 11.48 5.22 -1.15
C GLU A 31 11.68 3.70 -1.00
N PHE A 32 10.65 2.96 -0.58
CA PHE A 32 10.78 1.55 -0.21
C PHE A 32 10.20 0.56 -1.22
N VAL A 33 9.29 0.99 -2.10
CA VAL A 33 8.59 0.12 -3.05
C VAL A 33 9.11 0.34 -4.46
N ARG A 34 9.55 -0.73 -5.10
CA ARG A 34 10.11 -0.69 -6.46
C ARG A 34 9.08 -0.16 -7.47
N PRO A 35 9.50 0.63 -8.48
CA PRO A 35 8.59 1.05 -9.55
C PRO A 35 7.91 -0.11 -10.28
N ASN A 36 6.74 0.15 -10.86
CA ASN A 36 5.91 -0.79 -11.63
C ASN A 36 5.44 -2.02 -10.84
N THR A 37 5.35 -1.94 -9.51
CA THR A 37 4.79 -3.02 -8.68
C THR A 37 3.32 -2.80 -8.34
N THR A 38 2.63 -3.89 -8.02
CA THR A 38 1.28 -3.84 -7.43
C THR A 38 1.36 -3.62 -5.93
N ILE A 39 0.74 -2.53 -5.45
CA ILE A 39 0.57 -2.25 -4.02
C ILE A 39 -0.85 -2.64 -3.62
N MET A 40 -0.98 -3.45 -2.57
CA MET A 40 -2.27 -3.77 -1.95
C MET A 40 -2.37 -3.04 -0.62
N SER A 41 -3.37 -2.19 -0.44
CA SER A 41 -3.64 -1.50 0.83
C SER A 41 -5.11 -1.52 1.19
N ASP A 42 -5.45 -1.07 2.40
CA ASP A 42 -6.84 -0.72 2.71
C ASP A 42 -7.28 0.52 1.92
N MET A 43 -8.58 0.82 1.95
CA MET A 43 -9.17 2.01 1.31
C MET A 43 -8.94 3.32 2.09
N TRP A 44 -7.84 3.46 2.83
CA TRP A 44 -7.58 4.69 3.57
C TRP A 44 -7.23 5.86 2.64
N ALA A 45 -7.82 7.03 2.90
CA ALA A 45 -7.65 8.24 2.10
C ALA A 45 -6.19 8.65 1.88
N ALA A 46 -5.28 8.33 2.81
CA ALA A 46 -3.86 8.62 2.67
C ALA A 46 -3.20 7.90 1.46
N TYR A 47 -3.80 6.80 0.99
CA TYR A 47 -3.31 6.02 -0.15
C TYR A 47 -3.90 6.45 -1.50
N GLY A 48 -4.80 7.42 -1.54
CA GLY A 48 -5.50 7.83 -2.76
C GLY A 48 -4.59 8.35 -3.88
N GLY A 49 -3.35 8.75 -3.56
CA GLY A 49 -2.38 9.24 -4.54
C GLY A 49 -1.50 8.17 -5.18
N ILE A 50 -1.56 6.90 -4.76
CA ILE A 50 -0.59 5.88 -5.20
C ILE A 50 -0.60 5.68 -6.72
N GLN A 51 -1.77 5.63 -7.35
CA GLN A 51 -1.90 5.39 -8.80
C GLN A 51 -1.38 6.54 -9.67
N VAL A 52 -1.28 7.77 -9.13
CA VAL A 52 -0.83 8.95 -9.87
C VAL A 52 0.65 9.26 -9.65
N LEU A 53 1.35 8.47 -8.83
CA LEU A 53 2.80 8.56 -8.67
C LEU A 53 3.52 8.16 -9.96
N GLN A 54 4.67 8.79 -10.23
CA GLN A 54 5.39 8.62 -11.50
C GLN A 54 6.01 7.22 -11.68
N GLN A 55 6.10 6.43 -10.61
CA GLN A 55 6.69 5.10 -10.57
C GLN A 55 5.77 4.03 -11.17
N GLY A 56 4.55 4.39 -11.63
CA GLY A 56 3.69 3.48 -12.38
C GLY A 56 3.08 2.37 -11.53
N TYR A 57 2.75 2.65 -10.27
CA TYR A 57 2.15 1.64 -9.39
C TYR A 57 0.76 1.23 -9.84
N GLN A 58 0.48 -0.07 -9.81
CA GLN A 58 -0.89 -0.56 -9.77
C GLN A 58 -1.34 -0.58 -8.31
N HIS A 59 -2.46 0.05 -8.00
CA HIS A 59 -3.00 0.08 -6.64
C HIS A 59 -4.27 -0.74 -6.55
N LEU A 60 -4.22 -1.83 -5.79
CA LEU A 60 -5.38 -2.62 -5.40
C LEU A 60 -5.77 -2.25 -3.98
N THR A 61 -7.06 -2.08 -3.75
CA THR A 61 -7.58 -1.71 -2.43
C THR A 61 -8.48 -2.79 -1.89
N VAL A 62 -8.52 -2.91 -0.57
CA VAL A 62 -9.40 -3.85 0.13
C VAL A 62 -10.27 -3.05 1.08
N ASN A 63 -11.59 -3.20 0.93
CA ASN A 63 -12.53 -2.62 1.86
C ASN A 63 -12.85 -3.61 2.98
N HIS A 64 -12.16 -3.48 4.11
CA HIS A 64 -12.35 -4.34 5.28
C HIS A 64 -13.73 -4.25 5.94
N THR A 65 -14.58 -3.27 5.56
CA THR A 65 -15.99 -3.24 6.00
C THR A 65 -16.90 -4.16 5.19
N GLN A 66 -16.46 -4.55 3.99
CA GLN A 66 -17.25 -5.36 3.06
C GLN A 66 -16.71 -6.78 2.98
N ASN A 67 -15.40 -6.95 2.80
CA ASN A 67 -14.77 -8.27 2.67
C ASN A 67 -13.32 -8.24 3.19
N PHE A 68 -12.83 -9.37 3.73
CA PHE A 68 -11.42 -9.54 4.12
C PHE A 68 -10.49 -9.83 2.94
N VAL A 69 -11.07 -10.27 1.83
CA VAL A 69 -10.44 -10.51 0.53
C VAL A 69 -11.32 -9.86 -0.52
N ASP A 70 -10.76 -9.01 -1.37
CA ASP A 70 -11.47 -8.48 -2.53
C ASP A 70 -11.74 -9.64 -3.52
N THR A 71 -13.00 -9.91 -3.80
CA THR A 71 -13.42 -11.08 -4.58
C THR A 71 -13.18 -10.94 -6.09
N GLN A 72 -12.90 -9.74 -6.59
CA GLN A 72 -12.64 -9.48 -8.01
C GLN A 72 -11.15 -9.53 -8.34
N THR A 73 -10.32 -9.04 -7.42
CA THR A 73 -8.87 -8.89 -7.62
C THR A 73 -8.05 -9.87 -6.79
N GLY A 74 -8.67 -10.52 -5.80
CA GLY A 74 -7.97 -11.35 -4.81
C GLY A 74 -7.10 -10.54 -3.85
N ALA A 75 -7.23 -9.20 -3.81
CA ALA A 75 -6.42 -8.38 -2.92
C ALA A 75 -6.82 -8.61 -1.46
N HIS A 76 -5.82 -8.74 -0.58
CA HIS A 76 -6.00 -8.79 0.87
C HIS A 76 -4.76 -8.15 1.54
N THR A 77 -4.89 -7.71 2.78
CA THR A 77 -3.74 -7.15 3.54
C THR A 77 -3.14 -8.16 4.52
N GLN A 78 -3.78 -9.31 4.72
CA GLN A 78 -3.26 -10.41 5.53
C GLN A 78 -2.25 -11.24 4.73
N SER A 79 -1.14 -11.66 5.33
CA SER A 79 -0.16 -12.56 4.67
C SER A 79 -0.37 -13.99 5.13
#